data_AF-K0J4V7-F1
#
_entry.id   AF-K0J4V7-F1
#
_cell.length_a   1.000
_cell.length_b   1.000
_cell.length_c   1.000
_cell.angle_alpha   90.00
_cell.angle_beta   90.00
_cell.angle_gamma   90.00
#
_symmetry.space_group_name_H-M   'P 1'
#
loop_
_entity.id
_entity.type
_entity.pdbx_description
1 polymer ?
#
loop_
_entity_poly.entity_id
_entity_poly.type
_entity_poly.pdbx_seq_one_letter_code
_entity_poly.pdbx_strand_id
1 'polypeptide(L)' 'MSYLAILAAGVFFLIGAIISLFMFFKGFGKSYLVLTIVMLILVYFIFDLSGSAFNSLS' A
#
# COMPACT_ATOMS: atom_id res chain seq x y z
N MET A 1 10.38 1.09 15.73
CA MET A 1 9.04 1.59 15.32
C MET A 1 8.01 0.55 15.73
N SER A 2 6.82 0.95 16.17
CA SER A 2 5.78 -0.02 16.54
C SER A 2 5.33 -0.80 15.31
N TYR A 3 5.34 -2.13 15.37
CA TYR A 3 4.81 -3.02 14.32
C TYR A 3 3.39 -2.63 13.89
N LEU A 4 2.57 -2.18 14.85
CA LEU A 4 1.22 -1.68 14.60
C LEU A 4 1.19 -0.47 13.66
N ALA A 5 2.19 0.40 13.70
CA ALA A 5 2.27 1.57 12.82
C ALA A 5 2.62 1.18 11.38
N ILE A 6 3.50 0.18 11.20
CA ILE A 6 3.87 -0.35 9.88
C ILE A 6 2.65 -1.01 9.23
N LEU A 7 1.94 -1.84 9.99
CA LEU A 7 0.74 -2.52 9.51
C LEU A 7 -0.38 -1.52 9.17
N ALA A 8 -0.61 -0.51 10.03
CA ALA A 8 -1.60 0.54 9.77
C ALA A 8 -1.27 1.32 8.49
N ALA A 9 -0.01 1.69 8.27
CA ALA A 9 0.41 2.35 7.05
C ALA A 9 0.08 1.50 5.81
N GLY A 10 0.37 0.20 5.85
CA GLY A 10 0.03 -0.73 4.75
C GLY A 10 -1.46 -0.75 4.41
N VAL A 11 -2.33 -0.77 5.44
CA VAL A 11 -3.78 -0.72 5.25
C VAL A 11 -4.23 0.61 4.63
N PHE A 12 -3.69 1.74 5.06
CA PHE A 12 -4.01 3.04 4.49
C PHE A 12 -3.61 3.15 3.01
N PHE A 13 -2.41 2.68 2.65
CA PHE A 13 -1.95 2.68 1.26
C PHE A 13 -2.79 1.73 0.39
N LEU A 14 -3.24 0.60 0.93
CA LEU A 14 -4.13 -0.34 0.23
C LEU A 14 -5.50 0.29 -0.06
N ILE A 15 -6.10 0.99 0.90
CA ILE A 15 -7.35 1.73 0.70
C ILE A 15 -7.16 2.81 -0.39
N GLY A 16 -6.04 3.54 -0.35
CA GLY A 16 -5.69 4.51 -1.39
C GLY A 16 -5.56 3.90 -2.78
N ALA A 17 -4.97 2.70 -2.89
CA ALA A 17 -4.88 1.94 -4.13
C ALA A 17 -6.26 1.54 -4.66
N ILE A 18 -7.17 1.08 -3.78
CA ILE A 18 -8.54 0.70 -4.16
C ILE A 18 -9.32 1.91 -4.67
N ILE A 19 -9.24 3.05 -3.99
CA ILE A 19 -9.93 4.29 -4.41
C ILE A 19 -9.37 4.78 -5.76
N SER A 20 -8.05 4.74 -5.94
CA SER A 20 -7.39 5.13 -7.20
C SER A 20 -7.81 4.21 -8.34
N LEU A 21 -7.89 2.90 -8.09
CA LEU A 21 -8.35 1.92 -9.08
C LEU A 21 -9.83 2.13 -9.43
N PHE A 22 -10.67 2.44 -8.44
CA PHE A 22 -12.07 2.79 -8.65
C PHE A 22 -12.22 4.06 -9.53
N MET A 23 -11.42 5.09 -9.28
CA MET A 23 -11.38 6.30 -10.10
C MET A 23 -10.89 6.01 -11.53
N PHE A 24 -9.94 5.10 -11.71
CA PHE A 24 -9.50 4.64 -13.02
C PHE A 24 -10.64 3.95 -13.79
N PHE A 25 -11.34 2.98 -13.16
CA PHE A 25 -12.48 2.31 -13.80
C PHE A 25 -13.62 3.25 -14.15
N LYS A 26 -13.83 4.30 -13.35
CA LYS A 26 -14.83 5.34 -13.63
C LYS A 26 -14.41 6.30 -14.76
N GLY A 27 -13.21 6.14 -15.32
CA GLY A 27 -12.76 6.87 -16.50
C GLY A 27 -12.16 8.25 -16.24
N PHE A 28 -11.80 8.58 -14.99
CA PHE A 28 -11.23 9.89 -14.64
C PHE A 28 -9.82 10.14 -15.21
N GLY A 29 -9.12 9.10 -15.66
CA GLY A 29 -7.85 9.25 -16.40
C GLY A 29 -6.87 8.10 -16.17
N LYS A 30 -5.95 7.91 -17.13
CA LYS A 30 -4.91 6.86 -17.08
C LYS A 30 -3.91 7.06 -15.94
N SER A 31 -3.75 8.29 -15.46
CA SER A 31 -2.86 8.65 -14.35
C SER A 31 -3.24 7.96 -13.04
N TYR A 32 -4.52 7.64 -12.84
CA TYR A 32 -4.99 6.91 -11.67
C TYR A 32 -4.50 5.45 -11.65
N LEU A 33 -4.30 4.84 -12.82
CA LEU A 33 -3.71 3.49 -12.92
C LEU A 33 -2.23 3.51 -12.51
N VAL A 34 -1.49 4.54 -12.92
CA VAL A 34 -0.10 4.74 -12.49
C VAL A 34 -0.03 4.95 -10.97
N LEU A 35 -0.91 5.78 -10.41
CA LEU A 35 -1.03 5.96 -8.95
C LEU A 35 -1.32 4.65 -8.23
N THR A 36 -2.25 3.83 -8.73
CA THR A 36 -2.54 2.52 -8.13
C THR A 36 -1.31 1.61 -8.14
N ILE A 37 -0.56 1.55 -9.25
CA ILE A 37 0.67 0.73 -9.33
C ILE A 37 1.70 1.21 -8.30
N VAL A 38 1.94 2.52 -8.20
CA VAL A 38 2.88 3.07 -7.22
C VAL A 38 2.44 2.75 -5.79
N MET A 39 1.15 2.89 -5.48
CA MET A 39 0.61 2.55 -4.16
C MET A 39 0.78 1.06 -3.85
N LEU A 40 0.56 0.16 -4.81
CA LEU A 40 0.76 -1.28 -4.62
C LEU A 40 2.24 -1.64 -4.40
N ILE A 41 3.16 -0.97 -5.10
CA ILE A 41 4.61 -1.12 -4.86
C ILE A 41 4.96 -0.71 -3.43
N LEU A 42 4.44 0.42 -2.95
CA LEU A 42 4.65 0.87 -1.56
C LEU A 42 4.09 -0.13 -0.55
N VAL A 43 2.89 -0.66 -0.78
CA VAL A 43 2.30 -1.70 0.08
C VAL A 43 3.20 -2.94 0.13
N TYR A 44 3.75 -3.38 -1.01
CA TYR A 44 4.67 -4.52 -1.05
C TYR A 44 5.91 -4.30 -0.16
N PHE A 45 6.55 -3.13 -0.28
CA PHE A 45 7.70 -2.79 0.59
C PHE A 45 7.32 -2.71 2.06
N ILE A 46 6.13 -2.22 2.39
CA ILE A 46 5.65 -2.18 3.78
C ILE A 46 5.46 -3.60 4.35
N PHE A 47 4.93 -4.53 3.55
CA PHE A 47 4.78 -5.93 3.98
C PHE A 47 6.12 -6.64 4.16
N ASP A 48 7.08 -6.41 3.26
CA ASP A 48 8.45 -6.94 3.38
C ASP A 48 9.16 -6.42 4.65
N LEU A 49 9.01 -5.11 4.92
CA LEU A 49 9.53 -4.48 6.14
C LEU A 49 8.85 -5.03 7.39
N SER A 50 7.54 -5.27 7.33
CA SER A 50 6.75 -5.86 8.43
C SER A 50 7.21 -7.29 8.77
N GLY A 51 7.44 -8.13 7.75
CA GLY A 51 7.96 -9.49 7.92
C GLY A 51 9.38 -9.51 8.50
N SER A 52 10.25 -8.61 8.02
CA SER A 52 11.61 -8.45 8.56
C SER A 52 11.61 -8.00 10.03
N ALA A 53 10.74 -7.05 10.37
CA ALA A 53 10.58 -6.58 11.75
C ALA A 53 10.05 -7.70 12.67
N PHE A 54 9.14 -8.54 12.18
CA PHE A 54 8.63 -9.70 12.93
C PHE A 54 9.73 -10.75 13.20
N ASN A 55 10.53 -11.11 12.19
CA ASN A 55 11.65 -12.05 12.35
C ASN A 55 12.77 -11.52 13.25
N SER A 56 12.97 -10.20 13.34
CA SER A 56 13.95 -9.62 14.27
C SER A 56 13.49 -9.60 15.74
N LEU A 57 12.20 -9.87 16.00
CA LEU A 57 11.61 -9.89 17.34
C LEU A 57 11.52 -11.31 17.93
N SER A 58 11.61 -12.36 17.09
CA SER A 58 11.66 -13.77 17.50
C SER A 58 13.07 -14.23 17.85
#